data_AF-A0AAU3VLH0-F1
#
_entry.id   AF-A0AAU3VLH0-F1
#
_cell.length_a   1.000
_cell.length_b   1.000
_cell.length_c   1.000
_cell.angle_alpha   90.00
_cell.angle_beta   90.00
_cell.angle_gamma   90.00
#
_symmetry.space_group_name_H-M   'P 1'
#
loop_
_entity.id
_entity.type
_entity.pdbx_description
1 polymer ?
#
loop_
_entity_poly.entity_id
_entity_poly.type
_entity_poly.pdbx_seq_one_letter_code
_entity_poly.pdbx_strand_id
1 'polypeptide(L)' 'MPEMRLACRSPEAAAAVVAVGSCPGDPQHTVKQDGADVVIGYSDSLWPLDVAEWAALEGHASDRAAARVMISL' A
#
# COMPACT_ATOMS: atom_id res chain seq x y z
N MET A 1 5.11 -1.00 15.07
CA MET A 1 5.40 -0.49 13.72
C MET A 1 4.21 0.35 13.32
N PRO A 2 4.40 1.57 12.79
CA PRO A 2 3.32 2.37 12.25
C PRO A 2 2.65 1.65 11.07
N GLU A 3 1.37 1.99 10.86
CA GLU A 3 0.53 1.41 9.81
C GLU A 3 -0.12 2.53 9.01
N MET A 4 -0.18 2.37 7.70
CA MET A 4 -0.84 3.28 6.78
C MET A 4 -1.87 2.52 5.95
N ARG A 5 -3.01 3.15 5.67
CA ARG A 5 -4.06 2.56 4.82
C ARG A 5 -4.07 3.23 3.46
N LEU A 6 -4.08 2.41 2.41
CA LEU A 6 -4.25 2.85 1.04
C LEU A 6 -5.57 2.26 0.50
N ALA A 7 -6.44 3.14 0.01
CA ALA A 7 -7.68 2.73 -0.62
C ALA A 7 -7.43 2.32 -2.07
N CYS A 8 -7.68 1.05 -2.40
CA CYS A 8 -7.61 0.54 -3.76
C CYS A 8 -8.98 0.64 -4.44
N ARG A 9 -8.98 0.53 -5.78
CA ARG A 9 -10.21 0.66 -6.58
C ARG A 9 -11.16 -0.53 -6.41
N SER A 10 -10.62 -1.70 -6.11
CA SER A 10 -11.36 -2.93 -5.90
C SER A 10 -10.61 -3.88 -4.97
N PRO A 11 -11.28 -4.89 -4.40
CA PRO A 11 -10.61 -5.94 -3.64
C PRO A 11 -9.59 -6.72 -4.47
N GLU A 12 -9.80 -6.87 -5.78
CA GLU A 12 -8.83 -7.53 -6.66
C GLU A 12 -7.57 -6.67 -6.83
N ALA A 13 -7.72 -5.35 -6.95
CA ALA A 13 -6.60 -4.42 -6.97
C ALA A 13 -5.83 -4.44 -5.64
N ALA A 14 -6.52 -4.51 -4.51
CA ALA A 14 -5.89 -4.66 -3.19
C ALA A 14 -5.10 -5.97 -3.08
N ALA A 15 -5.63 -7.08 -3.61
CA ALA A 15 -4.92 -8.36 -3.65
C ALA A 15 -3.64 -8.29 -4.53
N ALA A 16 -3.69 -7.58 -5.66
CA ALA A 16 -2.52 -7.37 -6.52
C ALA A 16 -1.41 -6.58 -5.78
N VAL A 17 -1.78 -5.50 -5.07
CA VAL A 17 -0.85 -4.72 -4.27
C VAL A 17 -0.24 -5.55 -3.13
N VAL A 18 -1.03 -6.41 -2.48
CA VAL A 18 -0.53 -7.32 -1.43
C VAL A 18 0.42 -8.37 -1.99
N ALA A 19 0.15 -8.90 -3.18
CA ALA A 19 1.00 -9.88 -3.83
C ALA A 19 2.38 -9.31 -4.18
N VAL A 20 2.43 -8.04 -4.62
CA VAL A 20 3.69 -7.35 -4.94
C VAL A 20 4.41 -6.82 -3.70
N GLY A 21 3.66 -6.27 -2.75
CA GLY A 21 4.19 -5.73 -1.50
C GLY A 21 4.61 -6.79 -0.48
N SER A 22 4.21 -8.05 -0.66
CA SER A 22 4.69 -9.16 0.15
C SER A 22 6.07 -9.61 -0.34
N CYS A 23 7.13 -8.98 0.16
CA CYS A 23 8.50 -9.44 -0.08
C CYS A 23 8.85 -10.57 0.91
N PRO A 24 8.96 -11.85 0.48
CA PRO A 24 9.29 -12.94 1.39
C PRO A 24 10.72 -12.78 1.90
N GLY A 25 10.87 -12.44 3.19
CA GLY A 25 12.16 -12.23 3.84
C GLY A 25 12.37 -10.83 4.43
N ASP A 26 11.43 -9.90 4.22
CA ASP A 26 11.43 -8.60 4.88
C ASP A 26 10.55 -8.63 6.15
N PRO A 27 11.14 -8.66 7.36
CA PRO A 27 10.38 -8.63 8.61
C PRO A 27 9.93 -7.22 9.00
N GLN A 28 10.38 -6.19 8.28
CA GLN A 28 10.17 -4.79 8.64
C GLN A 28 8.97 -4.15 7.94
N HIS A 29 8.64 -4.66 6.76
CA HIS A 29 7.56 -4.19 5.93
C HIS A 29 6.48 -5.27 5.78
N THR A 30 5.22 -4.86 5.89
CA THR A 30 4.08 -5.76 5.69
C THR A 30 3.02 -5.07 4.84
N VAL A 31 2.37 -5.82 3.95
CA VAL A 31 1.22 -5.33 3.19
C VAL A 31 0.11 -6.37 3.33
N LYS A 32 -1.02 -5.96 3.90
CA LYS A 32 -2.16 -6.84 4.17
C LYS A 32 -3.40 -6.30 3.49
N GLN A 33 -4.23 -7.21 2.99
CA GLN A 33 -5.52 -6.85 2.42
C GLN A 33 -6.55 -6.62 3.52
N ASP A 34 -7.36 -5.58 3.37
CA ASP A 34 -8.58 -5.35 4.14
C ASP A 34 -9.72 -4.93 3.21
N GLY A 35 -10.37 -5.91 2.59
CA GLY A 35 -11.39 -5.67 1.57
C GLY A 35 -10.81 -4.99 0.32
N ALA A 36 -11.29 -3.78 0.02
CA ALA A 36 -10.77 -2.93 -1.06
C ALA A 36 -9.63 -2.01 -0.61
N ASP A 37 -9.24 -2.06 0.66
CA ASP A 37 -8.11 -1.30 1.19
C ASP A 37 -6.91 -2.24 1.41
N VAL A 38 -5.72 -1.65 1.48
CA VAL A 38 -4.51 -2.33 1.94
C VAL A 38 -3.93 -1.62 3.15
N VAL A 39 -3.49 -2.40 4.14
CA VAL A 39 -2.80 -1.96 5.34
C VAL A 39 -1.31 -2.20 5.14
N ILE A 40 -0.55 -1.12 5.09
CA ILE A 40 0.88 -1.08 4.87
C ILE A 40 1.53 -0.85 6.23
N GLY A 41 2.12 -1.89 6.82
CA GLY A 41 2.97 -1.77 7.99
C GLY A 41 4.40 -1.45 7.57
N TYR A 42 5.03 -0.48 8.22
CA TYR A 42 6.36 -0.01 7.80
C TYR A 42 7.28 0.30 8.98
N SER A 43 8.60 0.18 8.75
CA SER A 43 9.62 0.76 9.63
C SER A 43 10.21 2.05 9.08
N ASP A 44 10.15 2.24 7.76
CA ASP A 44 10.64 3.42 7.05
C ASP A 44 9.49 4.09 6.29
N SER A 45 9.42 5.42 6.37
CA SER A 45 8.34 6.23 5.78
C SER A 45 8.33 6.23 4.24
N LEU A 46 9.40 5.79 3.58
CA LEU A 46 9.46 5.63 2.12
C LEU A 46 8.68 4.41 1.65
N TRP A 47 8.59 3.34 2.47
CA TRP A 47 7.86 2.13 2.08
C TRP A 47 6.38 2.37 1.72
N PRO A 48 5.57 3.05 2.55
CA PRO A 48 4.18 3.36 2.18
C PRO A 48 4.10 4.30 0.97
N LEU A 49 5.11 5.15 0.74
CA LEU A 49 5.19 6.01 -0.44
C LEU A 49 5.38 5.19 -1.72
N ASP A 50 6.35 4.27 -1.72
CA ASP A 50 6.66 3.40 -2.85
C ASP A 50 5.46 2.51 -3.21
N VAL A 51 4.81 1.93 -2.20
CA VAL A 51 3.61 1.09 -2.40
C VAL A 51 2.45 1.92 -2.97
N ALA A 52 2.24 3.14 -2.46
CA ALA A 52 1.17 4.03 -2.94
C ALA A 52 1.42 4.52 -4.37
N GLU A 53 2.66 4.89 -4.70
CA GLU A 53 3.06 5.31 -6.04
C GLU A 53 2.89 4.18 -7.05
N TRP A 54 3.42 2.99 -6.75
CA TRP A 54 3.27 1.82 -7.61
C TRP A 54 1.80 1.46 -7.83
N ALA A 55 1.00 1.44 -6.76
CA ALA A 55 -0.42 1.15 -6.86
C ALA A 55 -1.19 2.17 -7.73
N ALA A 56 -0.78 3.44 -7.74
CA ALA A 56 -1.37 4.45 -8.61
C ALA A 56 -0.94 4.27 -10.08
N LEU A 57 0.35 4.03 -10.31
CA LEU A 57 0.92 3.82 -11.66
C LEU A 57 0.29 2.60 -12.37
N GLU A 58 0.10 1.50 -11.65
CA GLU A 58 -0.54 0.29 -12.18
C GLU A 58 -2.08 0.38 -12.23
N GLY A 59 -2.65 1.50 -11.76
CA GLY A 59 -4.08 1.74 -11.76
C GLY A 59 -4.85 0.97 -10.69
N HIS A 60 -4.19 0.36 -9.72
CA HIS A 60 -4.80 -0.33 -8.58
C HIS A 60 -5.39 0.64 -7.54
N ALA A 61 -4.79 1.81 -7.40
CA ALA A 61 -5.28 2.92 -6.59
C ALA A 61 -5.60 4.14 -7.48
N SER A 62 -6.23 5.16 -6.89
CA SER A 62 -6.37 6.47 -7.54
C SER A 62 -5.23 7.39 -7.07
N ASP A 63 -4.83 8.34 -7.90
CA ASP A 63 -3.82 9.35 -7.52
C ASP A 63 -4.23 10.10 -6.25
N ARG A 64 -5.53 10.31 -6.05
CA ARG A 64 -6.07 10.91 -4.82
C ARG A 64 -5.85 10.02 -3.59
N ALA A 65 -6.01 8.72 -3.73
CA ALA A 65 -5.76 7.77 -2.65
C ALA A 65 -4.27 7.67 -2.33
N ALA A 66 -3.41 7.64 -3.35
CA ALA A 66 -1.96 7.67 -3.18
C ALA A 66 -1.47 8.97 -2.53
N ALA A 67 -1.98 10.13 -2.98
CA ALA A 67 -1.65 11.43 -2.39
C ALA A 67 -2.04 11.54 -0.90
N ARG A 68 -3.09 10.83 -0.45
CA ARG A 68 -3.46 10.80 0.98
C ARG A 68 -2.42 10.09 1.84
N VAL A 69 -1.74 9.08 1.29
CA VAL A 69 -0.61 8.43 1.97
C VAL A 69 0.53 9.44 2.14
N MET A 70 0.85 10.21 1.10
CA MET A 70 1.90 11.24 1.12
C MET A 70 1.64 12.35 2.14
N ILE A 71 0.38 12.79 2.28
CA ILE A 71 -0.01 13.86 3.21
C ILE A 71 -0.06 13.38 4.67
N SER A 72 -0.15 12.07 4.91
CA SER A 72 -0.35 11.49 6.24
C SER A 72 0.95 10.97 6.89
N LEU A 73 2.09 11.13 6.21
CA LEU A 73 3.45 10.79 6.68
C LEU A 73 4.11 12.00 7.36
#